data_AF-A0A7F5RAL2-F1
#
_entry.id   AF-A0A7F5RAL2-F1
#
_cell.length_a   1.000
_cell.length_b   1.000
_cell.length_c   1.000
_cell.angle_alpha   90.00
_cell.angle_beta   90.00
_cell.angle_gamma   90.00
#
_symmetry.space_group_name_H-M   'P 1'
#
loop_
_entity.id
_entity.type
_entity.pdbx_description
1 polymer ?
#
loop_
_entity_poly.entity_id
_entity_poly.type
_entity_poly.pdbx_seq_one_letter_code
_entity_poly.pdbx_strand_id
1 'polypeptide(L)'
;MSAITLGRVFCLKKLPLFVRRISYVQGQEPEPKVREYFYYIDHQGMLFLDDSKMKNFTSCFKEKKFLQFFFSRLKINNTQRYPQFPYISPCGKERNFVRCDDYPFVYTQVVKKVNNEGKQEDYLSYNHAAELLTLNFLPEKIFMLPCNGRVYYPAPERAGSIGLVMSKLAIEFSKYFIFDRGEHNPPTHFTWNEHTYTLDNKWYYDALRNKEQQQIVNM
;
A
#
# COMPACT_ATOMS: atom_id res chain seq x y z
N MET A 1 35.07 19.77 17.80
CA MET A 1 33.77 19.95 18.48
C MET A 1 32.76 20.50 17.49
N SER A 2 31.48 20.24 17.73
CA SER A 2 30.29 20.65 16.97
C SER A 2 29.96 19.73 15.77
N ALA A 3 29.19 18.67 15.97
CA ALA A 3 27.73 18.59 16.19
C ALA A 3 27.05 18.11 14.90
N ILE A 4 26.99 16.78 14.75
CA ILE A 4 26.17 16.10 13.74
C ILE A 4 24.72 16.24 14.19
N THR A 5 23.96 17.06 13.47
CA THR A 5 22.53 17.27 13.72
C THR A 5 21.80 15.95 13.43
N LEU A 6 21.42 15.21 14.48
CA LEU A 6 20.43 14.14 14.37
C LEU A 6 19.14 14.75 13.81
N GLY A 7 18.85 14.47 12.54
CA GLY A 7 17.56 14.77 11.95
C GLY A 7 16.47 14.06 12.73
N ARG A 8 15.75 14.81 13.59
CA ARG A 8 14.52 14.34 14.22
C ARG A 8 13.55 13.95 13.11
N VAL A 9 13.26 12.65 13.01
CA VAL A 9 12.18 12.14 12.17
C VAL A 9 10.87 12.65 12.79
N PHE A 10 10.34 13.75 12.25
CA PHE A 10 9.03 14.24 12.64
C PHE A 10 7.97 13.29 12.08
N CYS A 11 7.39 12.49 12.96
CA CYS A 11 6.17 11.76 12.66
C CYS A 11 5.04 12.79 12.52
N LEU A 12 4.64 13.08 11.29
CA LEU A 12 3.48 13.93 11.00
C LEU A 12 2.25 13.28 11.67
N LYS A 13 1.76 13.90 12.74
CA LYS A 13 0.47 13.56 13.32
C LYS A 13 -0.58 13.95 12.29
N LYS A 14 -1.32 12.97 11.75
CA LYS A 14 -2.49 13.25 10.90
C LYS A 14 -3.42 14.20 11.67
N LEU A 15 -3.57 15.42 11.19
CA LEU A 15 -4.58 16.35 11.71
C LEU A 15 -5.97 15.79 11.41
N PRO A 16 -6.94 15.94 12.32
CA PRO A 16 -8.30 15.46 12.08
C PRO A 16 -8.90 16.26 10.91
N LEU A 17 -9.09 15.58 9.78
CA LEU A 17 -9.81 16.14 8.63
C LEU A 17 -11.24 16.46 9.06
N PHE A 18 -11.67 17.70 8.82
CA PHE A 18 -13.04 18.15 9.02
C PHE A 18 -13.95 17.32 8.11
N VAL A 19 -14.63 16.32 8.68
CA VAL A 19 -15.49 15.40 7.93
C VAL A 19 -16.75 16.15 7.52
N ARG A 20 -16.78 16.72 6.31
CA ARG A 20 -18.05 16.98 5.64
C ARG A 20 -18.79 15.64 5.57
N ARG A 21 -19.97 15.53 6.19
CA ARG A 21 -20.87 14.37 6.04
C ARG A 21 -21.36 14.33 4.60
N ILE A 22 -20.56 13.77 3.71
CA ILE A 22 -20.99 13.43 2.37
C ILE A 22 -21.70 12.09 2.47
N SER A 23 -23.01 12.08 2.27
CA SER A 23 -23.78 10.86 2.10
C SER A 23 -23.55 10.31 0.70
N TYR A 24 -23.16 9.05 0.61
CA TYR A 24 -23.16 8.29 -0.64
C TYR A 24 -24.10 7.09 -0.50
N VAL A 25 -24.57 6.56 -1.63
CA VAL A 25 -25.33 5.31 -1.71
C VAL A 25 -24.61 4.36 -2.66
N GLN A 26 -24.46 3.09 -2.27
CA GLN A 26 -23.84 2.09 -3.14
C GLN A 26 -24.63 1.91 -4.43
N GLY A 27 -23.94 1.95 -5.57
CA GLY A 27 -24.55 1.75 -6.88
C GLY A 27 -25.37 2.93 -7.39
N GLN A 28 -25.21 4.12 -6.79
CA GLN A 28 -25.87 5.34 -7.25
C GLN A 28 -25.44 5.72 -8.67
N GLU A 29 -26.31 6.40 -9.42
CA GLU A 29 -26.09 6.79 -10.82
C GLU A 29 -26.25 8.31 -10.99
N PRO A 30 -25.26 9.12 -10.58
CA PRO A 30 -25.34 10.58 -10.67
C PRO A 30 -25.22 11.11 -12.10
N GLU A 31 -24.71 10.29 -13.02
CA GLU A 31 -24.62 10.59 -14.45
C GLU A 31 -25.24 9.42 -15.24
N PRO A 32 -25.90 9.68 -16.38
CA PRO A 32 -26.57 8.63 -17.14
C PRO A 32 -25.64 7.46 -17.47
N LYS A 33 -26.04 6.26 -17.06
CA LYS A 33 -25.33 4.99 -17.25
C LYS A 33 -23.99 4.89 -16.53
N VAL A 34 -23.70 5.76 -15.55
CA VAL A 34 -22.46 5.70 -14.77
C VAL A 34 -22.76 5.42 -13.30
N ARG A 35 -22.41 4.22 -12.84
CA ARG A 35 -22.63 3.79 -11.45
C ARG A 35 -21.42 4.12 -10.57
N GLU A 36 -21.68 4.55 -9.35
CA GLU A 36 -20.63 4.80 -8.34
C GLU A 36 -20.75 3.77 -7.21
N TYR A 37 -19.64 3.12 -6.89
CA TYR A 37 -19.49 2.21 -5.75
C TYR A 37 -18.37 2.69 -4.84
N PHE A 38 -18.44 2.32 -3.57
CA PHE A 38 -17.52 2.78 -2.53
C PHE A 38 -16.92 1.58 -1.81
N TYR A 39 -15.59 1.55 -1.74
CA TYR A 39 -14.83 0.44 -1.20
C TYR A 39 -13.89 0.86 -0.09
N TYR A 40 -13.63 -0.09 0.80
CA TYR A 40 -12.65 -0.01 1.86
C TYR A 40 -11.60 -1.10 1.70
N ILE A 41 -10.32 -0.74 1.90
CA ILE A 41 -9.20 -1.69 2.01
C ILE A 41 -8.65 -1.65 3.43
N ASP A 42 -8.57 -2.80 4.09
CA ASP A 42 -7.99 -2.89 5.43
C ASP A 42 -6.46 -3.08 5.39
N HIS A 43 -5.82 -3.06 6.57
CA HIS A 43 -4.38 -3.32 6.72
C HIS A 43 -3.97 -4.77 6.41
N GLN A 44 -4.92 -5.70 6.23
CA GLN A 44 -4.67 -7.06 5.77
C GLN A 44 -4.71 -7.16 4.24
N GLY A 45 -5.06 -6.08 3.53
CA GLY A 45 -5.18 -6.06 2.07
C GLY A 45 -6.50 -6.58 1.54
N MET A 46 -7.49 -6.82 2.40
CA MET A 46 -8.81 -7.28 2.01
C MET A 46 -9.66 -6.12 1.50
N LEU A 47 -10.46 -6.38 0.47
CA LEU A 47 -11.36 -5.41 -0.16
C LEU A 47 -12.80 -5.65 0.31
N PHE A 48 -13.49 -4.57 0.69
CA PHE A 48 -14.87 -4.59 1.18
C PHE A 48 -15.70 -3.47 0.53
N LEU A 49 -17.02 -3.62 0.52
CA LEU A 49 -17.91 -2.47 0.38
C LEU A 49 -17.77 -1.56 1.60
N ASP A 50 -17.70 -0.25 1.38
CA ASP A 50 -17.39 0.73 2.42
C ASP A 50 -18.45 0.79 3.53
N ASP A 51 -19.72 0.67 3.14
CA ASP A 51 -20.90 0.67 4.01
C ASP A 51 -21.22 -0.71 4.62
N SER A 52 -20.43 -1.75 4.35
CA SER A 52 -20.63 -3.06 4.97
C SER A 52 -20.54 -2.92 6.49
N LYS A 53 -21.61 -3.34 7.19
CA LYS A 53 -21.72 -3.29 8.66
C LYS A 53 -20.62 -4.10 9.34
N MET A 54 -20.30 -5.27 8.78
CA MET A 54 -19.23 -6.13 9.24
C MET A 54 -18.14 -6.19 8.16
N LYS A 55 -16.89 -5.98 8.56
CA LYS A 55 -15.72 -6.11 7.69
C LYS A 55 -14.85 -7.23 8.25
N ASN A 56 -15.15 -8.43 7.81
CA ASN A 56 -14.51 -9.67 8.22
C ASN A 56 -14.29 -10.59 7.00
N PHE A 57 -13.67 -11.74 7.23
CA PHE A 57 -13.37 -12.69 6.17
C PHE A 57 -14.60 -13.15 5.36
N THR A 58 -15.83 -13.18 5.89
CA THR A 58 -17.00 -13.61 5.11
C THR A 58 -17.54 -12.51 4.19
N SER A 59 -17.30 -11.24 4.54
CA SER A 59 -17.76 -10.06 3.80
C SER A 59 -16.78 -9.53 2.74
N CYS A 60 -15.52 -9.98 2.72
CA CYS A 60 -14.53 -9.48 1.77
C CYS A 60 -14.68 -10.11 0.37
N PHE A 61 -14.27 -9.36 -0.65
CA PHE A 61 -14.12 -9.88 -2.00
C PHE A 61 -12.91 -10.83 -2.08
N LYS A 62 -13.08 -11.99 -2.72
CA LYS A 62 -12.06 -13.06 -2.78
C LYS A 62 -11.77 -13.56 -4.19
N GLU A 63 -12.60 -13.20 -5.17
CA GLU A 63 -12.45 -13.72 -6.53
C GLU A 63 -11.19 -13.09 -7.17
N LYS A 64 -10.20 -13.92 -7.48
CA LYS A 64 -8.86 -13.47 -7.86
C LYS A 64 -8.86 -12.61 -9.13
N LYS A 65 -9.69 -12.94 -10.14
CA LYS A 65 -9.75 -12.16 -11.39
C LYS A 65 -10.36 -10.79 -11.18
N PHE A 66 -11.37 -10.68 -10.33
CA PHE A 66 -11.96 -9.42 -9.90
C PHE A 66 -10.96 -8.57 -9.13
N LEU A 67 -10.25 -9.16 -8.16
CA LEU A 67 -9.19 -8.46 -7.42
C LEU A 67 -8.08 -7.98 -8.38
N GLN A 68 -7.61 -8.85 -9.27
CA GLN A 68 -6.66 -8.48 -10.31
C GLN A 68 -7.16 -7.30 -11.14
N PHE A 69 -8.38 -7.39 -11.65
CA PHE A 69 -9.01 -6.33 -12.45
C PHE A 69 -9.08 -5.00 -11.67
N PHE A 70 -9.52 -5.06 -10.41
CA PHE A 70 -9.74 -3.90 -9.55
C PHE A 70 -8.42 -3.19 -9.21
N PHE A 71 -7.44 -3.92 -8.67
CA PHE A 71 -6.16 -3.35 -8.27
C PHE A 71 -5.30 -2.96 -9.47
N SER A 72 -5.44 -3.62 -10.63
CA SER A 72 -4.75 -3.23 -11.88
C SER A 72 -5.18 -1.86 -12.42
N ARG A 73 -6.33 -1.31 -11.98
CA ARG A 73 -6.84 0.00 -12.41
C ARG A 73 -6.89 1.06 -11.30
N LEU A 74 -6.70 0.64 -10.06
CA LEU A 74 -6.65 1.53 -8.90
C LEU A 74 -5.60 2.65 -9.06
N LYS A 75 -6.03 3.90 -8.96
CA LYS A 75 -5.16 5.07 -9.07
C LYS A 75 -5.60 6.18 -8.13
N ILE A 76 -4.81 7.23 -8.00
CA ILE A 76 -5.19 8.42 -7.23
C ILE A 76 -6.49 9.01 -7.78
N ASN A 77 -7.39 9.38 -6.88
CA ASN A 77 -8.64 10.05 -7.22
C ASN A 77 -8.40 11.54 -7.47
N ASN A 78 -8.32 11.92 -8.75
CA ASN A 78 -8.20 13.31 -9.19
C ASN A 78 -9.54 13.87 -9.69
N THR A 79 -10.67 13.24 -9.35
CA THR A 79 -12.00 13.66 -9.87
C THR A 79 -12.62 14.81 -9.10
N GLN A 80 -11.98 15.27 -8.01
CA GLN A 80 -12.52 16.22 -7.01
C GLN A 80 -13.81 15.75 -6.30
N ARG A 81 -14.38 14.61 -6.69
CA ARG A 81 -15.52 13.97 -6.04
C ARG A 81 -15.04 13.08 -4.90
N TYR A 82 -15.77 13.15 -3.78
CA TYR A 82 -15.52 12.37 -2.57
C TYR A 82 -14.05 12.43 -2.09
N PRO A 83 -13.57 13.59 -1.59
CA PRO A 83 -12.19 13.76 -1.13
C PRO A 83 -11.74 12.75 -0.06
N GLN A 84 -12.68 12.17 0.69
CA GLN A 84 -12.43 11.12 1.68
C GLN A 84 -12.10 9.75 1.06
N PHE A 85 -12.24 9.60 -0.25
CA PHE A 85 -11.83 8.43 -1.04
C PHE A 85 -10.64 8.83 -1.93
N PRO A 86 -9.40 8.72 -1.41
CA PRO A 86 -8.20 9.20 -2.11
C PRO A 86 -7.83 8.39 -3.36
N TYR A 87 -8.49 7.25 -3.59
CA TYR A 87 -8.24 6.39 -4.73
C TYR A 87 -9.52 6.08 -5.51
N ILE A 88 -9.36 5.71 -6.78
CA ILE A 88 -10.43 5.28 -7.66
C ILE A 88 -9.98 4.11 -8.53
N SER A 89 -10.83 3.10 -8.72
CA SER A 89 -10.63 2.02 -9.69
C SER A 89 -11.74 2.07 -10.77
N PRO A 90 -11.48 2.63 -11.95
CA PRO A 90 -12.46 2.65 -13.04
C PRO A 90 -12.75 1.25 -13.60
N CYS A 91 -14.02 0.89 -13.76
CA CYS A 91 -14.47 -0.40 -14.28
C CYS A 91 -15.56 -0.20 -15.36
N GLY A 92 -15.14 0.10 -16.59
CA GLY A 92 -16.07 0.38 -17.68
C GLY A 92 -16.99 1.56 -17.36
N LYS A 93 -18.27 1.27 -17.11
CA LYS A 93 -19.30 2.25 -16.73
C LYS A 93 -19.39 2.50 -15.20
N GLU A 94 -18.52 1.87 -14.42
CA GLU A 94 -18.51 1.98 -12.96
C GLU A 94 -17.29 2.78 -12.48
N ARG A 95 -17.53 3.65 -11.50
CA ARG A 95 -16.50 4.38 -10.75
C ARG A 95 -16.45 3.82 -9.34
N ASN A 96 -15.37 3.13 -9.02
CA ASN A 96 -15.19 2.55 -7.69
C ASN A 96 -14.29 3.47 -6.87
N PHE A 97 -14.87 4.28 -5.99
CA PHE A 97 -14.15 5.14 -5.06
C PHE A 97 -13.62 4.31 -3.89
N VAL A 98 -12.38 4.55 -3.48
CA VAL A 98 -11.68 3.69 -2.53
C VAL A 98 -10.98 4.50 -1.46
N ARG A 99 -11.18 4.11 -0.20
CA ARG A 99 -10.36 4.51 0.93
C ARG A 99 -9.70 3.29 1.56
N CYS A 100 -8.62 3.51 2.30
CA CYS A 100 -7.86 2.44 2.92
C CYS A 100 -7.40 2.84 4.33
N ASP A 101 -7.07 1.84 5.14
CA ASP A 101 -6.54 2.02 6.50
C ASP A 101 -5.17 2.71 6.50
N ASP A 102 -4.25 2.24 5.64
CA ASP A 102 -2.90 2.81 5.49
C ASP A 102 -2.58 3.11 4.01
N TYR A 103 -2.21 2.09 3.24
CA TYR A 103 -1.97 2.15 1.79
C TYR A 103 -2.84 1.13 1.05
N PRO A 104 -3.23 1.40 -0.21
CA PRO A 104 -4.13 0.53 -0.94
C PRO A 104 -3.50 -0.80 -1.37
N PHE A 105 -2.19 -0.79 -1.61
CA PHE A 105 -1.42 -1.98 -1.95
C PHE A 105 -0.87 -2.60 -0.68
N VAL A 106 -1.24 -3.85 -0.42
CA VAL A 106 -0.82 -4.58 0.78
C VAL A 106 -0.20 -5.91 0.36
N TYR A 107 1.10 -6.07 0.62
CA TYR A 107 1.85 -7.29 0.34
C TYR A 107 1.54 -8.36 1.39
N THR A 108 1.17 -9.54 0.91
CA THR A 108 0.62 -10.61 1.76
C THR A 108 1.55 -11.80 1.92
N GLN A 109 2.38 -12.08 0.91
CA GLN A 109 3.29 -13.23 0.90
C GLN A 109 4.39 -13.07 -0.16
N VAL A 110 5.50 -13.77 0.05
CA VAL A 110 6.50 -14.01 -1.00
C VAL A 110 6.09 -15.25 -1.79
N VAL A 111 6.13 -15.17 -3.12
CA VAL A 111 5.88 -16.28 -4.03
C VAL A 111 7.10 -16.52 -4.92
N LYS A 112 7.42 -17.77 -5.17
CA LYS A 112 8.53 -18.17 -6.07
C LYS A 112 7.97 -18.38 -7.47
N LYS A 113 8.64 -17.79 -8.46
CA LYS A 113 8.34 -18.02 -9.89
C LYS A 113 9.62 -18.45 -10.60
N VAL A 114 9.48 -19.34 -11.56
CA VAL A 114 10.57 -19.73 -12.45
C VAL A 114 10.46 -18.86 -13.69
N ASN A 115 11.53 -18.15 -14.04
CA ASN A 115 11.57 -17.34 -15.25
C ASN A 115 11.80 -18.22 -16.50
N ASN A 116 11.76 -17.63 -17.69
CA ASN A 116 11.92 -18.36 -18.96
C ASN A 116 13.31 -19.05 -19.10
N GLU A 117 14.29 -18.64 -18.30
CA GLU A 117 15.65 -19.19 -18.26
C GLU A 117 15.79 -20.30 -17.20
N GLY A 118 14.71 -20.69 -16.53
CA GLY A 118 14.73 -21.71 -15.47
C GLY A 118 15.25 -21.20 -14.12
N LYS A 119 15.57 -19.90 -14.00
CA LYS A 119 16.02 -19.31 -12.75
C LYS A 119 14.83 -19.00 -11.85
N GLN A 120 14.95 -19.38 -10.57
CA GLN A 120 13.95 -19.07 -9.57
C GLN A 120 14.11 -17.63 -9.06
N GLU A 121 13.02 -16.89 -9.08
CA GLU A 121 12.92 -15.51 -8.63
C GLU A 121 11.82 -15.39 -7.56
N ASP A 122 12.06 -14.52 -6.58
CA ASP A 122 11.09 -14.23 -5.53
C ASP A 122 10.28 -12.99 -5.90
N TYR A 123 8.97 -13.05 -5.67
CA TYR A 123 8.01 -11.99 -5.95
C TYR A 123 7.16 -11.71 -4.71
N LEU A 124 6.76 -10.46 -4.51
CA LEU A 124 5.75 -10.09 -3.51
C LEU A 124 4.36 -10.10 -4.15
N SER A 125 3.49 -10.97 -3.63
CA SER A 125 2.06 -10.98 -3.96
C SER A 125 1.34 -9.93 -3.12
N TYR A 126 0.33 -9.27 -3.69
CA TYR A 126 -0.45 -8.24 -2.98
C TYR A 126 -1.96 -8.41 -3.13
N ASN A 127 -2.69 -7.87 -2.15
CA ASN A 127 -4.16 -7.80 -2.08
C ASN A 127 -4.88 -9.13 -2.42
N HIS A 128 -4.30 -10.25 -1.98
CA HIS A 128 -4.89 -11.60 -2.07
C HIS A 128 -5.22 -12.12 -3.47
N ALA A 129 -4.69 -11.53 -4.55
CA ALA A 129 -4.88 -12.07 -5.91
C ALA A 129 -3.79 -13.09 -6.33
N ALA A 130 -2.99 -13.57 -5.37
CA ALA A 130 -1.94 -14.58 -5.56
C ALA A 130 -1.00 -14.22 -6.73
N GLU A 131 -0.63 -15.19 -7.58
CA GLU A 131 0.31 -14.98 -8.68
C GLU A 131 -0.13 -13.95 -9.73
N LEU A 132 -1.42 -13.54 -9.74
CA LEU A 132 -1.97 -12.57 -10.70
C LEU A 132 -1.57 -11.13 -10.40
N LEU A 133 -1.23 -10.82 -9.14
CA LEU A 133 -0.82 -9.50 -8.69
C LEU A 133 0.48 -9.63 -7.90
N THR A 134 1.58 -9.51 -8.62
CA THR A 134 2.93 -9.65 -8.04
C THR A 134 3.86 -8.55 -8.51
N LEU A 135 4.85 -8.24 -7.69
CA LEU A 135 6.01 -7.42 -8.07
C LEU A 135 7.30 -8.17 -7.72
N ASN A 136 8.36 -7.92 -8.48
CA ASN A 136 9.68 -8.49 -8.19
C ASN A 136 10.09 -8.10 -6.77
N PHE A 137 10.62 -9.07 -6.03
CA PHE A 137 11.12 -8.80 -4.69
C PHE A 137 12.57 -8.32 -4.76
N LEU A 138 12.78 -7.07 -4.36
CA LEU A 138 14.07 -6.39 -4.25
C LEU A 138 14.37 -6.21 -2.75
N PRO A 139 15.15 -7.09 -2.13
CA PRO A 139 15.32 -7.11 -0.67
C PRO A 139 15.80 -5.77 -0.10
N GLU A 140 16.64 -5.04 -0.83
CA GLU A 140 17.16 -3.72 -0.46
C GLU A 140 16.09 -2.62 -0.37
N LYS A 141 14.90 -2.85 -0.93
CA LYS A 141 13.79 -1.87 -0.93
C LYS A 141 12.81 -2.06 0.22
N ILE A 142 13.01 -3.07 1.07
CA ILE A 142 12.20 -3.20 2.29
C ILE A 142 12.53 -2.06 3.24
N PHE A 143 11.50 -1.34 3.68
CA PHE A 143 11.64 -0.19 4.57
C PHE A 143 10.85 -0.41 5.85
N MET A 144 11.51 -0.35 7.01
CA MET A 144 10.83 -0.32 8.31
C MET A 144 10.72 1.12 8.81
N LEU A 145 9.50 1.59 9.04
CA LEU A 145 9.25 2.93 9.55
C LEU A 145 9.63 3.00 11.05
N PRO A 146 10.61 3.86 11.44
CA PRO A 146 11.17 3.84 12.80
C PRO A 146 10.16 4.12 13.92
N CYS A 147 9.11 4.91 13.64
CA CYS A 147 8.20 5.38 14.69
C CYS A 147 7.17 4.33 15.14
N ASN A 148 6.87 3.32 14.32
CA ASN A 148 5.82 2.34 14.61
C ASN A 148 6.16 0.92 14.17
N GLY A 149 7.33 0.69 13.56
CA GLY A 149 7.77 -0.62 13.10
C GLY A 149 7.00 -1.17 11.89
N ARG A 150 6.09 -0.40 11.28
CA ARG A 150 5.40 -0.84 10.06
C ARG A 150 6.41 -0.99 8.93
N VAL A 151 6.26 -2.05 8.16
CA VAL A 151 7.13 -2.35 7.03
C VAL A 151 6.41 -1.95 5.74
N TYR A 152 7.14 -1.28 4.85
CA TYR A 152 6.67 -0.79 3.57
C TYR A 152 7.58 -1.26 2.44
N TYR A 153 7.04 -1.28 1.23
CA TYR A 153 7.74 -1.66 0.02
C TYR A 153 7.23 -0.82 -1.17
N PRO A 154 8.04 -0.58 -2.22
CA PRO A 154 7.59 0.14 -3.40
C PRO A 154 6.33 -0.48 -4.00
N ALA A 155 5.39 0.35 -4.43
CA ALA A 155 4.14 -0.07 -5.07
C ALA A 155 3.91 0.70 -6.37
N PRO A 156 2.88 0.37 -7.18
CA PRO A 156 2.60 1.10 -8.42
C PRO A 156 2.45 2.62 -8.21
N GLU A 157 3.19 3.39 -9.00
CA GLU A 157 3.25 4.86 -8.90
C GLU A 157 1.88 5.53 -9.04
N ARG A 158 1.03 4.97 -9.90
CA ARG A 158 -0.35 5.44 -10.12
C ARG A 158 -1.22 5.52 -8.86
N ALA A 159 -0.85 4.85 -7.77
CA ALA A 159 -1.53 4.95 -6.47
C ALA A 159 -0.60 5.37 -5.31
N GLY A 160 0.45 6.15 -5.60
CA GLY A 160 1.28 6.81 -4.60
C GLY A 160 2.54 6.06 -4.18
N SER A 161 3.00 5.09 -4.97
CA SER A 161 4.32 4.44 -4.90
C SER A 161 4.69 3.67 -3.62
N ILE A 162 3.83 3.63 -2.61
CA ILE A 162 4.09 2.99 -1.31
C ILE A 162 3.01 1.93 -1.07
N GLY A 163 3.46 0.72 -0.70
CA GLY A 163 2.61 -0.38 -0.26
C GLY A 163 2.98 -0.84 1.14
N LEU A 164 1.98 -1.27 1.90
CA LEU A 164 2.15 -1.84 3.24
C LEU A 164 2.56 -3.31 3.11
N VAL A 165 3.51 -3.76 3.91
CA VAL A 165 3.75 -5.18 4.15
C VAL A 165 2.89 -5.60 5.34
N MET A 166 1.95 -6.53 5.14
CA MET A 166 1.01 -6.90 6.21
C MET A 166 1.75 -7.47 7.42
N SER A 167 1.17 -7.33 8.62
CA SER A 167 1.83 -7.71 9.88
C SER A 167 2.37 -9.14 9.89
N LYS A 168 1.64 -10.10 9.32
CA LYS A 168 2.11 -11.49 9.22
C LYS A 168 3.43 -11.59 8.44
N LEU A 169 3.50 -10.99 7.26
CA LEU A 169 4.69 -10.99 6.42
C LEU A 169 5.82 -10.15 7.04
N ALA A 170 5.49 -9.04 7.70
CA ALA A 170 6.47 -8.22 8.41
C ALA A 170 7.15 -8.98 9.57
N ILE A 171 6.40 -9.82 10.29
CA ILE A 171 6.95 -10.72 11.32
C ILE A 171 7.83 -11.79 10.67
N GLU A 172 7.41 -12.37 9.54
CA GLU A 172 8.26 -13.31 8.80
C GLU A 172 9.57 -12.65 8.32
N PHE A 173 9.52 -11.36 8.01
CA PHE A 173 10.69 -10.55 7.65
C PHE A 173 11.57 -10.15 8.83
N SER A 174 11.04 -10.16 10.06
CA SER A 174 11.78 -9.64 11.21
C SER A 174 13.08 -10.38 11.48
N LYS A 175 13.11 -11.69 11.19
CA LYS A 175 14.29 -12.56 11.35
C LYS A 175 15.42 -12.29 10.36
N TYR A 176 15.16 -11.49 9.32
CA TYR A 176 16.12 -11.16 8.28
C TYR A 176 16.69 -9.75 8.42
N PHE A 177 16.15 -8.93 9.33
CA PHE A 177 16.67 -7.59 9.57
C PHE A 177 17.94 -7.63 10.43
N ILE A 178 18.90 -6.78 10.06
CA ILE A 178 20.13 -6.54 10.84
C ILE A 178 20.12 -5.10 11.35
N PHE A 179 20.42 -4.94 12.63
CA PHE A 179 20.35 -3.67 13.37
C PHE A 179 21.75 -3.22 13.83
N ASP A 180 22.66 -2.92 12.89
CA ASP A 180 24.06 -2.56 13.24
C ASP A 180 24.18 -1.28 14.08
N ARG A 181 23.14 -0.44 14.05
CA ARG A 181 23.06 0.80 14.83
C ARG A 181 22.36 0.60 16.18
N GLY A 182 22.12 -0.66 16.59
CA GLY A 182 21.38 -1.02 17.80
C GLY A 182 19.87 -1.16 17.57
N GLU A 183 19.21 -1.91 18.45
CA GLU A 183 17.80 -2.34 18.30
C GLU A 183 16.77 -1.20 18.35
N HIS A 184 17.15 -0.04 18.88
CA HIS A 184 16.28 1.15 18.91
C HIS A 184 16.33 1.97 17.61
N ASN A 185 17.20 1.59 16.66
CA ASN A 185 17.30 2.23 15.36
C ASN A 185 16.65 1.35 14.28
N PRO A 186 16.24 1.91 13.14
CA PRO A 186 15.78 1.10 12.02
C PRO A 186 16.88 0.16 11.52
N PRO A 187 16.52 -0.97 10.90
CA PRO A 187 17.47 -1.91 10.34
C PRO A 187 18.33 -1.24 9.25
N THR A 188 19.58 -1.66 9.19
CA THR A 188 20.58 -1.20 8.20
C THR A 188 20.69 -2.15 7.02
N HIS A 189 20.51 -3.44 7.27
CA HIS A 189 20.59 -4.49 6.26
C HIS A 189 19.42 -5.46 6.35
N PHE A 190 19.23 -6.21 5.28
CA PHE A 190 18.28 -7.29 5.18
C PHE A 190 18.94 -8.51 4.53
N THR A 191 18.88 -9.66 5.19
CA THR A 191 19.49 -10.91 4.71
C THR A 191 18.46 -11.77 4.03
N TRP A 192 18.63 -12.05 2.74
CA TRP A 192 17.71 -12.86 1.96
C TRP A 192 18.44 -13.81 1.03
N ASN A 193 18.05 -15.09 1.02
CA ASN A 193 18.72 -16.15 0.25
C ASN A 193 20.25 -16.11 0.42
N GLU A 194 20.73 -16.08 1.67
CA GLU A 194 22.16 -16.06 2.04
C GLU A 194 22.94 -14.81 1.61
N HIS A 195 22.29 -13.82 1.00
CA HIS A 195 22.89 -12.55 0.62
C HIS A 195 22.43 -11.44 1.55
N THR A 196 23.34 -10.56 1.94
CA THR A 196 23.04 -9.39 2.77
C THR A 196 22.94 -8.16 1.90
N TYR A 197 21.81 -7.45 2.00
CA TYR A 197 21.51 -6.27 1.22
C TYR A 197 21.52 -5.05 2.13
N THR A 198 22.25 -3.99 1.77
CA THR A 198 22.13 -2.69 2.43
C THR A 198 20.79 -2.06 2.07
N LEU A 199 20.00 -1.68 3.07
CA LEU A 199 18.66 -1.12 2.86
C LEU A 199 18.75 0.30 2.28
N ASP A 200 18.09 0.50 1.15
CA ASP A 200 17.84 1.82 0.58
C ASP A 200 16.55 2.38 1.19
N ASN A 201 16.71 3.28 2.15
CA ASN A 201 15.58 3.95 2.79
C ASN A 201 15.13 5.23 2.06
N LYS A 202 15.88 5.70 1.05
CA LYS A 202 15.65 6.99 0.41
C LYS A 202 14.35 7.01 -0.39
N TRP A 203 14.06 5.91 -1.10
CA TRP A 203 12.87 5.81 -1.96
C TRP A 203 11.57 6.11 -1.22
N TYR A 204 11.45 5.71 0.06
CA TYR A 204 10.25 5.90 0.85
C TYR A 204 9.98 7.38 1.11
N TYR A 205 11.01 8.12 1.53
CA TYR A 205 10.90 9.55 1.79
C TYR A 205 10.68 10.34 0.50
N ASP A 206 11.29 9.91 -0.60
CA ASP A 206 11.07 10.51 -1.92
C ASP A 206 9.61 10.32 -2.36
N ALA A 207 9.07 9.11 -2.21
CA ALA A 207 7.68 8.80 -2.52
C ALA A 207 6.68 9.58 -1.65
N LEU A 208 6.96 9.75 -0.35
CA LEU A 208 6.14 10.55 0.54
C LEU A 208 6.06 12.01 0.11
N ARG A 209 7.20 12.64 -0.22
CA ARG A 209 7.24 14.04 -0.68
C ARG A 209 6.46 14.21 -1.98
N ASN A 210 6.59 13.28 -2.91
CA ASN A 210 5.84 13.30 -4.17
C ASN A 210 4.32 13.19 -3.94
N LYS A 211 3.90 12.34 -2.99
CA LYS A 211 2.48 12.19 -2.63
C LYS A 211 1.91 13.47 -2.02
N GLU A 212 2.65 14.15 -1.15
CA GLU A 212 2.25 15.43 -0.55
C GLU A 212 2.11 16.53 -1.62
N GLN A 213 3.06 16.62 -2.56
CA GLN A 213 2.99 17.55 -3.68
C GLN A 213 1.78 17.29 -4.58
N GLN A 214 1.49 16.03 -4.91
CA GLN A 214 0.32 15.67 -5.70
C GLN A 214 -1.00 16.00 -4.97
N GLN A 215 -1.04 15.89 -3.65
CA GLN A 215 -2.22 16.29 -2.88
C GLN A 215 -2.41 17.81 -2.85
N ILE A 216 -1.33 18.59 -2.80
CA ILE A 216 -1.38 20.06 -2.84
C ILE A 216 -1.85 20.57 -4.21
N VAL A 217 -1.37 19.99 -5.30
CA VAL A 217 -1.77 20.40 -6.67
C VAL A 217 -3.24 20.08 -6.98
N ASN A 218 -3.81 19.08 -6.30
CA ASN A 218 -5.19 18.65 -6.51
C ASN A 218 -6.21 19.27 -5.54
N MET A 219 -5.78 20.14 -4.62
CA MET A 219 -6.64 20.98 -3.77
C MET A 219 -6.92 22.33 -4.43
#